data_AF-A0A2H0TZG8-F1
#
_entry.id   AF-A0A2H0TZG8-F1
#
_cell.length_a   1.000
_cell.length_b   1.000
_cell.length_c   1.000
_cell.angle_alpha   90.00
_cell.angle_beta   90.00
_cell.angle_gamma   90.00
#
_symmetry.space_group_name_H-M   'P 1'
#
loop_
_entity.id
_entity.type
_entity.pdbx_description
1 polymer ?
#
loop_
_entity_poly.entity_id
_entity_poly.type
_entity_poly.pdbx_seq_one_letter_code
_entity_poly.pdbx_strand_id
1 'polypeptide(L)'
;MTKTYTQSKNILPTVALVGRVNVGKSTLFNRLIEEQKAIISDIPGTTRTNNEGLITWRGELFRLIDTGGLTFTDDVPFEEEILEQSKAAMKQAHVILFVTDAQTGVLPQEYELAKHLRRIEKKPVILIANKADSKKHERNLTEQSWYKLGLGEPFALSAANGRNTGDLLDIITDLTKEMRAHIQPPAEVKDSFAVALIGKPNVGKSSLFNKLIGEEKVIVSNIEHTTREPHDTDVLYQAEASEETPPYKITFIDTAGIRRKARVGSRLERESIHKSIDSVTKSDIILFVVDGTTPISTQDMQLGGLLERHAKSVLVLLNKWDLAEEKEDSKRNEIIAMMRQYFPHLSFAPILLVSGKTGYSVHKIFPELIHAWQARHIKIPVKALEAFLKAATATHAPSRGKGTRHPKLMGIRQIGIAPPVFEVFVKYRTSVHRSYLNYLENRLREQFDFYGVPIIIKLTKMKR
;
A
#
# COMPACT_ATOMS: atom_id res chain seq x y z
N MET A 1 -19.43 -32.78 -9.30
CA MET A 1 -19.99 -31.42 -9.51
C MET A 1 -18.96 -30.39 -9.06
N THR A 2 -18.25 -29.83 -10.02
CA THR A 2 -17.09 -28.96 -9.83
C THR A 2 -17.55 -27.59 -9.34
N LYS A 3 -17.33 -27.28 -8.05
CA LYS A 3 -17.49 -25.90 -7.55
C LYS A 3 -16.25 -25.12 -7.96
N THR A 4 -16.42 -24.25 -8.94
CA THR A 4 -15.41 -23.29 -9.39
C THR A 4 -15.13 -22.31 -8.24
N TYR A 5 -13.97 -22.42 -7.60
CA TYR A 5 -13.54 -21.51 -6.55
C TYR A 5 -13.07 -20.18 -7.17
N THR A 6 -13.94 -19.19 -7.16
CA THR A 6 -13.58 -17.82 -7.52
C THR A 6 -12.78 -17.19 -6.37
N GLN A 7 -11.50 -16.91 -6.62
CA GLN A 7 -10.59 -16.27 -5.66
C GLN A 7 -11.13 -14.93 -5.14
N SER A 8 -11.59 -14.86 -3.89
CA SER A 8 -11.79 -13.59 -3.18
C SER A 8 -10.43 -13.08 -2.69
N LYS A 9 -9.80 -12.19 -3.48
CA LYS A 9 -8.74 -11.31 -2.98
C LYS A 9 -9.40 -10.32 -2.00
N ASN A 10 -8.76 -10.04 -0.86
CA ASN A 10 -9.12 -8.91 0.01
C ASN A 10 -8.86 -7.60 -0.75
N ILE A 11 -9.77 -7.23 -1.66
CA ILE A 11 -9.64 -6.03 -2.47
C ILE A 11 -10.39 -4.93 -1.74
N LEU A 12 -9.66 -3.98 -1.15
CA LEU A 12 -10.25 -2.73 -0.69
C LEU A 12 -11.04 -2.09 -1.85
N PRO A 13 -12.28 -1.63 -1.62
CA PRO A 13 -13.02 -0.87 -2.61
C PRO A 13 -12.13 0.22 -3.19
N THR A 14 -12.03 0.24 -4.51
CA THR A 14 -11.06 1.08 -5.22
C THR A 14 -11.84 2.15 -5.99
N VAL A 15 -11.44 3.39 -5.84
CA VAL A 15 -12.06 4.57 -6.43
C VAL A 15 -11.02 5.23 -7.33
N ALA A 16 -11.37 5.54 -8.58
CA ALA A 16 -10.47 6.24 -9.51
C ALA A 16 -10.98 7.65 -9.83
N LEU A 17 -10.10 8.65 -9.74
CA LEU A 17 -10.34 10.00 -10.23
C LEU A 17 -9.94 10.08 -11.70
N VAL A 18 -10.90 10.40 -12.56
CA VAL A 18 -10.69 10.51 -14.01
C VAL A 18 -11.18 11.88 -14.46
N GLY A 19 -10.48 12.53 -15.39
CA GLY A 19 -10.86 13.86 -15.87
C GLY A 19 -9.69 14.64 -16.44
N ARG A 20 -9.96 15.83 -16.98
CA ARG A 20 -8.94 16.68 -17.60
C ARG A 20 -7.92 17.23 -16.59
N VAL A 21 -6.81 17.81 -17.06
CA VAL A 21 -5.95 18.64 -16.20
C VAL A 21 -6.74 19.81 -15.63
N ASN A 22 -6.32 20.31 -14.47
CA ASN A 22 -6.79 21.57 -13.90
C ASN A 22 -8.27 21.62 -13.49
N VAL A 23 -9.02 20.53 -13.65
CA VAL A 23 -10.37 20.35 -13.07
C VAL A 23 -10.34 20.14 -11.54
N GLY A 24 -9.14 20.01 -10.96
CA GLY A 24 -8.94 19.88 -9.51
C GLY A 24 -8.93 18.45 -8.98
N LYS A 25 -8.57 17.45 -9.80
CA LYS A 25 -8.42 16.04 -9.37
C LYS A 25 -7.46 15.89 -8.20
N SER A 26 -6.24 16.42 -8.30
CA SER A 26 -5.24 16.29 -7.24
C SER A 26 -5.63 17.07 -5.98
N THR A 27 -6.37 18.17 -6.12
CA THR A 27 -6.97 18.88 -4.98
C THR A 27 -8.01 18.00 -4.28
N LEU A 28 -8.88 17.33 -5.04
CA LEU A 28 -9.86 16.37 -4.50
C LEU A 28 -9.16 15.16 -3.87
N PHE A 29 -8.16 14.61 -4.54
CA PHE A 29 -7.34 13.50 -4.03
C PHE A 29 -6.75 13.83 -2.66
N ASN A 30 -6.02 14.95 -2.56
CA ASN A 30 -5.39 15.39 -1.32
C ASN A 30 -6.43 15.70 -0.23
N ARG A 31 -7.62 16.19 -0.61
CA ARG A 31 -8.71 16.45 0.32
C ARG A 31 -9.29 15.16 0.89
N LEU A 32 -9.52 14.14 0.07
CA LEU A 32 -10.16 12.88 0.47
C LEU A 32 -9.25 11.97 1.30
N ILE A 33 -7.92 12.04 1.11
CA ILE A 33 -6.98 11.25 1.92
C ILE A 33 -6.74 11.82 3.33
N GLU A 34 -7.14 13.09 3.56
CA GLU A 34 -6.79 13.92 4.73
C GLU A 34 -5.26 14.00 4.98
N GLU A 35 -4.79 14.93 5.81
CA GLU A 35 -3.35 15.12 6.08
C GLU A 35 -2.70 13.89 6.73
N GLN A 36 -2.27 12.91 5.94
CA GLN A 36 -1.01 12.18 6.12
C GLN A 36 -0.66 11.35 4.89
N LYS A 37 0.44 11.79 4.24
CA LYS A 37 1.16 11.18 3.11
C LYS A 37 0.23 10.50 2.09
N ALA A 38 -0.13 11.26 1.05
CA ALA A 38 -0.17 10.66 -0.28
C ALA A 38 1.08 9.77 -0.42
N ILE A 39 0.89 8.53 -0.86
CA ILE A 39 2.01 7.71 -1.29
C ILE A 39 2.41 8.33 -2.64
N ILE A 40 3.12 9.47 -2.58
CA ILE A 40 3.59 10.15 -3.76
C ILE A 40 4.78 9.34 -4.24
N SER A 41 4.62 8.70 -5.40
CA SER A 41 5.72 8.07 -6.13
C SER A 41 6.49 9.13 -6.91
N ASP A 42 7.08 10.10 -6.22
CA ASP A 42 8.03 11.00 -6.85
C ASP A 42 9.40 10.30 -6.88
N ILE A 43 9.65 9.57 -7.96
CA ILE A 43 11.02 9.24 -8.39
C ILE A 43 11.38 10.26 -9.47
N PRO A 44 12.38 11.13 -9.23
CA PRO A 44 12.87 12.04 -10.26
C PRO A 44 13.39 11.24 -11.46
N GLY A 45 12.78 11.43 -12.63
CA GLY A 45 13.23 10.81 -13.89
C GLY A 45 12.38 9.64 -14.43
N THR A 46 11.22 9.34 -13.84
CA THR A 46 10.26 8.38 -14.41
C THR A 46 9.02 9.11 -14.91
N THR A 47 8.66 8.91 -16.19
CA THR A 47 7.44 9.44 -16.78
C THR A 47 6.19 8.89 -16.07
N ARG A 48 5.37 9.83 -15.57
CA ARG A 48 3.89 9.78 -15.43
C ARG A 48 3.30 8.51 -14.80
N THR A 49 3.27 8.44 -13.46
CA THR A 49 2.59 7.39 -12.68
C THR A 49 1.39 7.93 -11.89
N ASN A 50 0.34 7.12 -11.72
CA ASN A 50 -0.88 7.46 -10.98
C ASN A 50 -0.58 7.63 -9.48
N ASN A 51 -1.15 8.63 -8.82
CA ASN A 51 -1.03 8.77 -7.37
C ASN A 51 -2.02 7.84 -6.67
N GLU A 52 -1.60 7.10 -5.65
CA GLU A 52 -2.47 6.22 -4.86
C GLU A 52 -2.51 6.64 -3.38
N GLY A 53 -3.68 6.48 -2.74
CA GLY A 53 -3.89 6.85 -1.35
C GLY A 53 -5.01 6.04 -0.68
N LEU A 54 -5.06 6.06 0.64
CA LEU A 54 -6.09 5.36 1.42
C LEU A 54 -7.05 6.34 2.10
N ILE A 55 -8.31 6.32 1.69
CA ILE A 55 -9.38 7.08 2.34
C ILE A 55 -9.93 6.26 3.51
N THR A 56 -10.24 6.93 4.62
CA THR A 56 -11.09 6.36 5.67
C THR A 56 -12.32 7.23 5.86
N TRP A 57 -13.50 6.64 5.75
CA TRP A 57 -14.77 7.33 6.00
C TRP A 57 -15.71 6.44 6.81
N ARG A 58 -16.24 6.94 7.93
CA ARG A 58 -17.17 6.21 8.82
C ARG A 58 -16.67 4.82 9.27
N GLY A 59 -15.35 4.67 9.41
CA GLY A 59 -14.70 3.41 9.81
C GLY A 59 -14.38 2.48 8.63
N GLU A 60 -14.67 2.89 7.41
CA GLU A 60 -14.51 2.12 6.18
C GLU A 60 -13.29 2.59 5.40
N LEU A 61 -12.58 1.65 4.77
CA LEU A 61 -11.34 1.91 4.01
C LEU A 61 -11.58 1.80 2.50
N PHE A 62 -11.04 2.76 1.76
CA PHE A 62 -11.06 2.79 0.30
C PHE A 62 -9.65 3.05 -0.22
N ARG A 63 -9.30 2.42 -1.33
CA ARG A 63 -8.14 2.80 -2.13
C ARG A 63 -8.58 3.87 -3.14
N LEU A 64 -7.90 5.00 -3.18
CA LEU A 64 -8.10 6.08 -4.14
C LEU A 64 -6.93 6.13 -5.11
N ILE A 65 -7.21 6.23 -6.41
CA ILE A 65 -6.23 6.35 -7.49
C ILE A 65 -6.51 7.65 -8.24
N ASP A 66 -5.55 8.57 -8.32
CA ASP A 66 -5.59 9.75 -9.20
C ASP A 66 -4.78 9.46 -10.46
N THR A 67 -5.43 9.50 -11.62
CA THR A 67 -4.81 9.14 -12.90
C THR A 67 -3.82 10.17 -13.44
N GLY A 68 -3.40 11.14 -12.63
CA GLY A 68 -2.61 12.28 -13.06
C GLY A 68 -3.41 13.26 -13.94
N GLY A 69 -2.94 14.51 -14.01
CA GLY A 69 -3.40 15.47 -15.00
C GLY A 69 -2.83 15.13 -16.38
N LEU A 70 -3.69 15.07 -17.39
CA LEU A 70 -3.36 14.92 -18.82
C LEU A 70 -2.30 15.94 -19.32
N THR A 71 -1.01 15.71 -19.20
CA THR A 71 -0.02 16.66 -19.77
C THR A 71 -0.11 16.69 -21.29
N PHE A 72 -0.28 17.87 -21.85
CA PHE A 72 -0.28 18.14 -23.28
C PHE A 72 1.15 18.03 -23.81
N THR A 73 1.34 17.24 -24.87
CA THR A 73 2.54 17.26 -25.70
C THR A 73 2.05 17.26 -27.14
N ASP A 74 2.54 18.21 -27.94
CA ASP A 74 1.94 18.60 -29.24
C ASP A 74 2.08 17.54 -30.35
N ASP A 75 2.75 16.40 -30.09
CA ASP A 75 3.22 15.46 -31.11
C ASP A 75 2.52 14.07 -31.10
N VAL A 76 1.52 13.83 -30.25
CA VAL A 76 0.80 12.54 -30.16
C VAL A 76 -0.71 12.76 -30.30
N PRO A 77 -1.45 11.97 -31.11
CA PRO A 77 -2.90 12.03 -31.18
C PRO A 77 -3.51 11.89 -29.78
N PHE A 78 -4.24 12.93 -29.39
CA PHE A 78 -4.89 13.17 -28.09
C PHE A 78 -5.53 11.93 -27.44
N GLU A 79 -6.06 11.01 -28.24
CA GLU A 79 -6.96 9.95 -27.78
C GLU A 79 -6.23 8.75 -27.17
N GLU A 80 -5.09 8.31 -27.71
CA GLU A 80 -4.49 7.02 -27.34
C GLU A 80 -3.80 7.06 -25.97
N GLU A 81 -2.99 8.09 -25.69
CA GLU A 81 -2.20 8.17 -24.45
C GLU A 81 -3.09 8.40 -23.21
N ILE A 82 -4.17 9.20 -23.36
CA ILE A 82 -5.16 9.48 -22.31
C ILE A 82 -5.95 8.22 -21.95
N LEU A 83 -6.35 7.46 -22.97
CA LEU A 83 -7.07 6.20 -22.81
C LEU A 83 -6.17 5.17 -22.15
N GLU A 84 -4.89 5.04 -22.52
CA GLU A 84 -4.00 4.03 -21.94
C GLU A 84 -3.74 4.22 -20.44
N GLN A 85 -3.43 5.44 -19.99
CA GLN A 85 -3.20 5.72 -18.56
C GLN A 85 -4.48 5.56 -17.73
N SER A 86 -5.61 6.05 -18.26
CA SER A 86 -6.91 5.93 -17.60
C SER A 86 -7.45 4.50 -17.61
N LYS A 87 -7.19 3.69 -18.65
CA LYS A 87 -7.63 2.29 -18.77
C LYS A 87 -7.13 1.43 -17.62
N ALA A 88 -5.86 1.57 -17.22
CA ALA A 88 -5.29 0.78 -16.13
C ALA A 88 -6.00 1.06 -14.78
N ALA A 89 -6.17 2.35 -14.43
CA ALA A 89 -6.87 2.75 -13.22
C ALA A 89 -8.37 2.40 -13.27
N MET A 90 -9.03 2.67 -14.40
CA MET A 90 -10.43 2.32 -14.62
C MET A 90 -10.65 0.81 -14.55
N LYS A 91 -9.70 -0.03 -15.00
CA LYS A 91 -9.80 -1.50 -14.89
C LYS A 91 -9.76 -1.97 -13.43
N GLN A 92 -8.95 -1.32 -12.60
CA GLN A 92 -8.84 -1.64 -11.16
C GLN A 92 -9.93 -1.00 -10.30
N ALA A 93 -10.54 0.09 -10.76
CA ALA A 93 -11.57 0.81 -10.03
C ALA A 93 -12.87 0.02 -9.89
N HIS A 94 -13.55 0.22 -8.78
CA HIS A 94 -14.93 -0.23 -8.55
C HIS A 94 -15.91 0.93 -8.68
N VAL A 95 -15.48 2.14 -8.30
CA VAL A 95 -16.21 3.40 -8.53
C VAL A 95 -15.31 4.34 -9.32
N ILE A 96 -15.86 5.02 -10.32
CA ILE A 96 -15.15 6.04 -11.08
C ILE A 96 -15.73 7.40 -10.74
N LEU A 97 -14.88 8.35 -10.34
CA LEU A 97 -15.24 9.75 -10.16
C LEU A 97 -14.77 10.53 -11.38
N PHE A 98 -15.71 10.90 -12.24
CA PHE A 98 -15.42 11.71 -13.42
C PHE A 98 -15.47 13.19 -13.04
N VAL A 99 -14.30 13.80 -12.85
CA VAL A 99 -14.15 15.16 -12.34
C VAL A 99 -14.09 16.17 -13.48
N THR A 100 -15.00 17.14 -13.45
CA THR A 100 -15.07 18.29 -14.35
C THR A 100 -15.05 19.60 -13.57
N ASP A 101 -15.07 20.74 -14.26
CA ASP A 101 -14.99 22.07 -13.67
C ASP A 101 -16.33 22.83 -13.80
N ALA A 102 -17.02 23.05 -12.69
CA ALA A 102 -18.30 23.74 -12.62
C ALA A 102 -18.22 25.23 -13.02
N GLN A 103 -17.05 25.86 -12.92
CA GLN A 103 -16.85 27.26 -13.30
C GLN A 103 -16.70 27.42 -14.81
N THR A 104 -16.00 26.47 -15.43
CA THR A 104 -15.76 26.47 -16.88
C THR A 104 -16.96 25.90 -17.66
N GLY A 105 -17.73 24.99 -17.04
CA GLY A 105 -18.78 24.25 -17.71
C GLY A 105 -18.23 23.08 -18.53
N VAL A 106 -19.13 22.39 -19.25
CA VAL A 106 -18.78 21.17 -19.99
C VAL A 106 -18.04 21.50 -21.29
N LEU A 107 -16.85 20.92 -21.48
CA LEU A 107 -16.03 21.09 -22.68
C LEU A 107 -16.15 19.93 -23.68
N PRO A 108 -15.82 20.12 -24.98
CA PRO A 108 -15.85 19.07 -26.00
C PRO A 108 -15.14 17.77 -25.59
N GLN A 109 -13.97 17.89 -24.94
CA GLN A 109 -13.18 16.72 -24.51
C GLN A 109 -13.88 15.89 -23.43
N GLU A 110 -14.75 16.52 -22.62
CA GLU A 110 -15.50 15.83 -21.57
C GLU A 110 -16.63 14.98 -22.16
N TYR A 111 -17.20 15.39 -23.30
CA TYR A 111 -18.16 14.56 -24.04
C TYR A 111 -17.51 13.28 -24.59
N GLU A 112 -16.30 13.37 -25.13
CA GLU A 112 -15.56 12.20 -25.63
C GLU A 112 -15.17 11.25 -24.51
N LEU A 113 -14.68 11.78 -23.38
CA LEU A 113 -14.35 10.96 -22.23
C LEU A 113 -15.61 10.32 -21.62
N ALA A 114 -16.73 11.05 -21.55
CA ALA A 114 -18.00 10.50 -21.11
C ALA A 114 -18.52 9.39 -22.03
N LYS A 115 -18.38 9.52 -23.37
CA LYS A 115 -18.70 8.44 -24.32
C LYS A 115 -17.93 7.15 -23.99
N HIS A 116 -16.64 7.28 -23.67
CA HIS A 116 -15.82 6.13 -23.26
C HIS A 116 -16.26 5.54 -21.92
N LEU A 117 -16.53 6.38 -20.92
CA LEU A 117 -16.98 5.95 -19.59
C LEU A 117 -18.33 5.24 -19.65
N ARG A 118 -19.27 5.69 -20.49
CA ARG A 118 -20.58 5.03 -20.69
C ARG A 118 -20.47 3.62 -21.27
N ARG A 119 -19.43 3.34 -22.06
CA ARG A 119 -19.18 1.98 -22.60
C ARG A 119 -18.68 0.99 -21.55
N ILE A 120 -18.32 1.46 -20.35
CA ILE A 120 -17.89 0.61 -19.23
C ILE A 120 -19.15 0.10 -18.52
N GLU A 121 -19.79 -0.94 -19.06
CA GLU A 121 -21.11 -1.43 -18.64
C GLU A 121 -21.22 -1.93 -17.18
N LYS A 122 -20.13 -2.02 -16.42
CA LYS A 122 -20.09 -2.73 -15.13
C LYS A 122 -19.66 -1.90 -13.91
N LYS A 123 -19.51 -0.57 -14.03
CA LYS A 123 -18.97 0.25 -12.94
C LYS A 123 -19.76 1.53 -12.72
N PRO A 124 -20.16 1.85 -11.48
CA PRO A 124 -20.75 3.15 -11.18
C PRO A 124 -19.78 4.29 -11.49
N VAL A 125 -20.25 5.25 -12.27
CA VAL A 125 -19.55 6.49 -12.60
C VAL A 125 -20.32 7.65 -11.95
N ILE A 126 -19.63 8.44 -11.13
CA ILE A 126 -20.17 9.66 -10.52
C ILE A 126 -19.58 10.86 -11.26
N LEU A 127 -20.45 11.65 -11.89
CA LEU A 127 -20.05 12.92 -12.51
C LEU A 127 -19.87 13.97 -11.40
N ILE A 128 -18.64 14.45 -11.21
CA ILE A 128 -18.30 15.45 -10.20
C ILE A 128 -18.09 16.80 -10.87
N ALA A 129 -18.95 17.77 -10.56
CA ALA A 129 -18.75 19.17 -10.94
C ALA A 129 -17.96 19.89 -9.84
N ASN A 130 -16.63 19.85 -9.93
CA ASN A 130 -15.73 20.45 -8.94
C ASN A 130 -15.67 21.98 -9.08
N LYS A 131 -15.15 22.69 -8.07
CA LYS A 131 -15.10 24.17 -8.00
C LYS A 131 -16.48 24.84 -7.95
N ALA A 132 -17.51 24.11 -7.48
CA ALA A 132 -18.83 24.64 -7.21
C ALA A 132 -18.85 25.51 -5.93
N ASP A 133 -18.09 26.61 -5.95
CA ASP A 133 -17.86 27.47 -4.77
C ASP A 133 -19.05 28.40 -4.45
N SER A 134 -20.01 28.54 -5.36
CA SER A 134 -21.16 29.44 -5.21
C SER A 134 -22.47 28.79 -5.64
N LYS A 135 -23.60 29.32 -5.12
CA LYS A 135 -24.95 28.91 -5.56
C LYS A 135 -25.18 29.15 -7.05
N LYS A 136 -24.44 30.10 -7.66
CA LYS A 136 -24.49 30.33 -9.11
C LYS A 136 -23.93 29.13 -9.87
N HIS A 137 -22.79 28.58 -9.44
CA HIS A 137 -22.21 27.40 -10.09
C HIS A 137 -23.16 26.19 -9.99
N GLU A 138 -23.82 25.98 -8.84
CA GLU A 138 -24.82 24.91 -8.68
C GLU A 138 -26.02 25.09 -9.62
N ARG A 139 -26.52 26.32 -9.79
CA ARG A 139 -27.61 26.60 -10.74
C ARG A 139 -27.21 26.30 -12.19
N ASN A 140 -25.97 26.58 -12.58
CA ASN A 140 -25.49 26.31 -13.92
C ASN A 140 -25.38 24.81 -14.23
N LEU A 141 -25.41 23.93 -13.22
CA LEU A 141 -25.42 22.49 -13.42
C LEU A 141 -26.74 21.96 -13.98
N THR A 142 -27.82 22.75 -13.96
CA THR A 142 -29.10 22.38 -14.58
C THR A 142 -29.11 22.61 -16.09
N GLU A 143 -28.05 23.16 -16.67
CA GLU A 143 -27.94 23.35 -18.11
C GLU A 143 -27.91 22.01 -18.86
N GLN A 144 -28.50 21.98 -20.06
CA GLN A 144 -28.59 20.76 -20.88
C GLN A 144 -27.22 20.15 -21.24
N SER A 145 -26.16 20.97 -21.26
CA SER A 145 -24.78 20.54 -21.52
C SER A 145 -24.31 19.43 -20.57
N TRP A 146 -24.68 19.51 -19.29
CA TRP A 146 -24.34 18.52 -18.27
C TRP A 146 -25.06 17.19 -18.50
N TYR A 147 -26.36 17.23 -18.79
CA TYR A 147 -27.16 16.03 -19.06
C TYR A 147 -26.76 15.32 -20.35
N LYS A 148 -26.27 16.06 -21.36
CA LYS A 148 -25.74 15.49 -22.61
C LYS A 148 -24.50 14.61 -22.41
N LEU A 149 -23.83 14.67 -21.25
CA LEU A 149 -22.79 13.72 -20.88
C LEU A 149 -23.35 12.31 -20.61
N GLY A 150 -24.65 12.16 -20.35
CA GLY A 150 -25.31 10.86 -20.18
C GLY A 150 -24.79 10.04 -18.99
N LEU A 151 -24.31 10.71 -17.94
CA LEU A 151 -23.75 10.10 -16.72
C LEU A 151 -24.60 10.38 -15.47
N GLY A 152 -25.84 10.81 -15.65
CA GLY A 152 -26.74 11.22 -14.57
C GLY A 152 -26.56 12.67 -14.15
N GLU A 153 -27.09 13.01 -12.97
CA GLU A 153 -27.04 14.36 -12.41
C GLU A 153 -25.61 14.69 -11.93
N PRO A 154 -25.04 15.86 -12.29
CA PRO A 154 -23.72 16.27 -11.81
C PRO A 154 -23.72 16.54 -10.31
N PHE A 155 -22.84 15.87 -9.59
CA PHE A 155 -22.63 16.08 -8.17
C PHE A 155 -21.75 17.31 -7.93
N ALA A 156 -22.36 18.39 -7.43
CA ALA A 156 -21.68 19.63 -7.11
C ALA A 156 -20.71 19.46 -5.93
N LEU A 157 -19.45 19.84 -6.12
CA LEU A 157 -18.42 19.71 -5.09
C LEU A 157 -17.43 20.88 -5.14
N SER A 158 -16.86 21.26 -3.99
CA SER A 158 -15.67 22.12 -3.96
C SER A 158 -14.57 21.43 -3.16
N ALA A 159 -13.56 20.90 -3.85
CA ALA A 159 -12.43 20.22 -3.22
C ALA A 159 -11.59 21.16 -2.36
N ALA A 160 -11.40 22.40 -2.83
CA ALA A 160 -10.61 23.42 -2.11
C ALA A 160 -11.25 23.79 -0.76
N ASN A 161 -12.58 24.00 -0.77
CA ASN A 161 -13.32 24.39 0.42
C ASN A 161 -13.83 23.17 1.23
N GLY A 162 -13.84 21.98 0.62
CA GLY A 162 -14.41 20.72 1.10
C GLY A 162 -15.91 20.70 1.24
N ARG A 163 -16.60 21.50 0.42
CA ARG A 163 -18.07 21.43 0.32
C ARG A 163 -18.44 20.12 -0.36
N ASN A 164 -19.42 19.41 0.21
CA ASN A 164 -19.97 18.13 -0.27
C ASN A 164 -18.96 16.98 -0.40
N THR A 165 -17.74 17.09 0.13
CA THR A 165 -16.77 15.97 0.10
C THR A 165 -17.20 14.84 1.02
N GLY A 166 -17.87 15.14 2.15
CA GLY A 166 -18.44 14.14 3.04
C GLY A 166 -19.62 13.40 2.40
N ASP A 167 -20.53 14.14 1.75
CA ASP A 167 -21.68 13.57 1.05
C ASP A 167 -21.22 12.68 -0.12
N LEU A 168 -20.17 13.09 -0.85
CA LEU A 168 -19.53 12.24 -1.86
C LEU A 168 -19.02 10.92 -1.24
N LEU A 169 -18.38 10.99 -0.08
CA LEU A 169 -17.88 9.81 0.61
C LEU A 169 -19.00 8.91 1.13
N ASP A 170 -20.15 9.47 1.53
CA ASP A 170 -21.34 8.69 1.87
C ASP A 170 -21.88 7.95 0.63
N ILE A 171 -21.98 8.61 -0.53
CA ILE A 171 -22.41 7.97 -1.79
C ILE A 171 -21.46 6.84 -2.20
N ILE A 172 -20.15 7.10 -2.19
CA ILE A 172 -19.13 6.07 -2.47
C ILE A 172 -19.27 4.92 -1.48
N THR A 173 -19.60 5.24 -0.22
CA THR A 173 -19.76 4.24 0.82
C THR A 173 -20.90 3.28 0.49
N ASP A 174 -22.06 3.83 0.12
CA ASP A 174 -23.24 3.06 -0.21
C ASP A 174 -23.06 2.25 -1.50
N LEU A 175 -22.46 2.83 -2.55
CA LEU A 175 -22.21 2.15 -3.82
C LEU A 175 -21.28 0.94 -3.70
N THR A 176 -20.43 0.92 -2.68
CA THR A 176 -19.49 -0.18 -2.45
C THR A 176 -19.91 -1.06 -1.27
N LYS A 177 -21.13 -0.89 -0.76
CA LYS A 177 -21.68 -1.66 0.36
C LYS A 177 -21.80 -3.15 0.06
N GLU A 178 -22.30 -3.53 -1.11
CA GLU A 178 -22.44 -4.95 -1.49
C GLU A 178 -21.10 -5.64 -1.75
N MET A 179 -20.15 -4.88 -2.31
CA MET A 179 -18.76 -5.32 -2.47
C MET A 179 -18.10 -5.62 -1.13
N ARG A 180 -18.57 -4.91 -0.09
CA ARG A 180 -18.16 -5.11 1.30
C ARG A 180 -18.98 -6.14 2.04
N ALA A 181 -20.24 -6.36 1.69
CA ALA A 181 -21.05 -7.45 2.25
C ALA A 181 -20.50 -8.84 1.86
N HIS A 182 -19.77 -8.91 0.76
CA HIS A 182 -18.98 -10.09 0.34
C HIS A 182 -17.55 -10.10 0.91
N ILE A 183 -17.16 -9.10 1.70
CA ILE A 183 -16.07 -9.27 2.67
C ILE A 183 -16.68 -10.12 3.77
N GLN A 184 -16.66 -11.44 3.54
CA GLN A 184 -16.87 -12.42 4.59
C GLN A 184 -16.00 -12.01 5.80
N PRO A 185 -16.43 -12.29 7.05
CA PRO A 185 -15.49 -12.25 8.18
C PRO A 185 -14.21 -12.92 7.70
N PRO A 186 -13.01 -12.34 7.98
CA PRO A 186 -11.79 -12.75 7.31
C PRO A 186 -11.79 -14.25 7.28
N ALA A 187 -11.85 -14.82 6.07
CA ALA A 187 -11.62 -16.25 5.90
C ALA A 187 -10.38 -16.55 6.72
N GLU A 188 -10.38 -17.68 7.44
CA GLU A 188 -9.21 -18.18 8.17
C GLU A 188 -7.96 -17.72 7.44
N VAL A 189 -7.04 -17.05 8.18
CA VAL A 189 -5.83 -16.45 7.63
C VAL A 189 -5.35 -17.36 6.54
N LYS A 190 -5.49 -16.94 5.27
CA LYS A 190 -5.19 -17.86 4.17
C LYS A 190 -3.73 -18.24 4.40
N ASP A 191 -3.45 -19.52 4.46
CA ASP A 191 -2.08 -20.04 4.52
C ASP A 191 -1.42 -19.86 3.15
N SER A 192 -1.65 -18.71 2.50
CA SER A 192 -1.07 -18.35 1.23
C SER A 192 -0.83 -16.86 1.12
N PHE A 193 0.42 -16.51 0.82
CA PHE A 193 0.87 -15.13 0.71
C PHE A 193 2.02 -15.00 -0.30
N ALA A 194 2.17 -13.80 -0.84
CA ALA A 194 3.18 -13.49 -1.85
C ALA A 194 4.42 -12.82 -1.23
N VAL A 195 5.61 -13.22 -1.67
CA VAL A 195 6.90 -12.72 -1.18
C VAL A 195 7.76 -12.23 -2.34
N ALA A 196 8.36 -11.05 -2.24
CA ALA A 196 9.38 -10.57 -3.19
C ALA A 196 10.75 -10.43 -2.54
N LEU A 197 11.79 -10.81 -3.28
CA LEU A 197 13.19 -10.56 -2.92
C LEU A 197 13.67 -9.28 -3.61
N ILE A 198 13.84 -8.22 -2.84
CA ILE A 198 14.27 -6.90 -3.33
C ILE A 198 15.67 -6.58 -2.81
N GLY A 199 16.50 -5.97 -3.64
CA GLY A 199 17.86 -5.57 -3.27
C GLY A 199 18.69 -5.25 -4.51
N LYS A 200 19.87 -4.64 -4.34
CA LYS A 200 20.75 -4.32 -5.48
C LYS A 200 21.18 -5.55 -6.28
N PRO A 201 21.64 -5.39 -7.53
CA PRO A 201 22.41 -6.43 -8.21
C PRO A 201 23.54 -6.99 -7.32
N ASN A 202 23.85 -8.30 -7.46
CA ASN A 202 25.00 -8.96 -6.83
C ASN A 202 25.05 -9.04 -5.29
N VAL A 203 24.01 -8.58 -4.58
CA VAL A 203 23.86 -8.78 -3.11
C VAL A 203 23.62 -10.24 -2.70
N GLY A 204 23.52 -11.16 -3.66
CA GLY A 204 23.37 -12.60 -3.41
C GLY A 204 21.92 -13.08 -3.33
N LYS A 205 20.94 -12.35 -3.89
CA LYS A 205 19.52 -12.76 -3.95
C LYS A 205 19.33 -14.17 -4.52
N SER A 206 20.02 -14.51 -5.60
CA SER A 206 19.91 -15.83 -6.26
C SER A 206 20.48 -16.96 -5.42
N SER A 207 21.65 -16.74 -4.82
CA SER A 207 22.24 -17.71 -3.90
C SER A 207 21.33 -17.94 -2.69
N LEU A 208 20.79 -16.85 -2.12
CA LEU A 208 19.88 -16.92 -0.98
C LEU A 208 18.57 -17.62 -1.33
N PHE A 209 17.95 -17.29 -2.47
CA PHE A 209 16.73 -17.94 -2.92
C PHE A 209 16.92 -19.44 -3.17
N ASN A 210 17.99 -19.83 -3.88
CA ASN A 210 18.28 -21.25 -4.13
C ASN A 210 18.54 -22.02 -2.84
N LYS A 211 19.21 -21.40 -1.87
CA LYS A 211 19.45 -22.02 -0.57
C LYS A 211 18.17 -22.15 0.25
N LEU A 212 17.30 -21.14 0.19
CA LEU A 212 16.01 -21.11 0.86
C LEU A 212 15.05 -22.19 0.31
N ILE A 213 14.92 -22.33 -1.01
CA ILE A 213 14.06 -23.37 -1.60
C ILE A 213 14.61 -24.79 -1.47
N GLY A 214 15.89 -24.94 -1.09
CA GLY A 214 16.56 -26.22 -0.90
C GLY A 214 16.50 -26.75 0.54
N GLU A 215 15.71 -26.13 1.42
CA GLU A 215 15.52 -26.62 2.79
C GLU A 215 14.60 -27.84 2.85
N GLU A 216 14.85 -28.74 3.79
CA GLU A 216 14.13 -30.02 3.91
C GLU A 216 12.61 -29.86 4.06
N LYS A 217 12.17 -28.78 4.71
CA LYS A 217 10.74 -28.47 4.97
C LYS A 217 10.05 -27.77 3.80
N VAL A 218 10.74 -27.58 2.68
CA VAL A 218 10.26 -26.85 1.51
C VAL A 218 9.97 -27.81 0.37
N ILE A 219 8.73 -27.80 -0.09
CA ILE A 219 8.32 -28.51 -1.30
C ILE A 219 8.05 -27.48 -2.39
N VAL A 220 8.83 -27.51 -3.47
CA VAL A 220 8.61 -26.64 -4.63
C VAL A 220 7.55 -27.27 -5.53
N SER A 221 6.45 -26.55 -5.73
CA SER A 221 5.38 -27.01 -6.61
C SER A 221 5.74 -26.71 -8.07
N ASN A 222 6.17 -27.73 -8.81
CA ASN A 222 6.48 -27.63 -10.25
C ASN A 222 5.22 -27.64 -11.14
N ILE A 223 4.06 -27.19 -10.64
CA ILE A 223 2.85 -27.14 -11.47
C ILE A 223 3.01 -25.99 -12.47
N GLU A 224 3.66 -26.30 -13.58
CA GLU A 224 3.55 -25.55 -14.82
C GLU A 224 2.04 -25.46 -15.13
N HIS A 225 1.52 -24.24 -15.18
CA HIS A 225 0.11 -23.90 -15.46
C HIS A 225 -0.89 -23.95 -14.29
N THR A 226 -0.77 -23.03 -13.33
CA THR A 226 -1.97 -22.48 -12.66
C THR A 226 -1.97 -20.95 -12.67
N THR A 227 -2.49 -20.38 -13.77
CA THR A 227 -3.11 -19.03 -13.89
C THR A 227 -2.59 -17.87 -13.00
N ARG A 228 -1.28 -17.60 -13.00
CA ARG A 228 -0.73 -16.23 -12.86
C ARG A 228 0.78 -16.25 -13.12
N GLU A 229 1.15 -15.61 -14.23
CA GLU A 229 2.50 -15.20 -14.66
C GLU A 229 3.63 -16.27 -14.70
N PRO A 230 4.30 -16.50 -15.84
CA PRO A 230 5.28 -17.58 -16.05
C PRO A 230 6.62 -17.42 -15.29
N HIS A 231 6.70 -16.53 -14.29
CA HIS A 231 7.94 -16.11 -13.65
C HIS A 231 7.94 -16.23 -12.12
N ASP A 232 6.82 -16.63 -11.51
CA ASP A 232 6.67 -16.81 -10.06
C ASP A 232 7.02 -18.26 -9.66
N THR A 233 7.45 -18.47 -8.41
CA THR A 233 7.71 -19.82 -7.86
C THR A 233 6.80 -20.06 -6.65
N ASP A 234 5.97 -21.09 -6.70
CA ASP A 234 5.16 -21.55 -5.56
C ASP A 234 5.95 -22.53 -4.68
N VAL A 235 5.99 -22.23 -3.38
CA VAL A 235 6.62 -23.04 -2.33
C VAL A 235 5.57 -23.45 -1.30
N LEU A 236 5.55 -24.72 -0.93
CA LEU A 236 4.83 -25.21 0.23
C LEU A 236 5.81 -25.37 1.38
N TYR A 237 5.50 -24.74 2.52
CA TYR A 237 6.33 -24.80 3.73
C TYR A 237 5.55 -25.40 4.89
N GLN A 238 6.08 -26.48 5.47
CA GLN A 238 5.51 -27.14 6.63
C GLN A 238 6.11 -26.54 7.92
N ALA A 239 5.33 -25.73 8.64
CA ALA A 239 5.79 -25.06 9.87
C ALA A 239 5.92 -26.04 11.06
N GLU A 240 4.95 -26.94 11.21
CA GLU A 240 4.87 -27.90 12.31
C GLU A 240 4.99 -29.34 11.80
N ALA A 241 5.58 -30.23 12.61
CA ALA A 241 5.75 -31.65 12.27
C ALA A 241 4.46 -32.49 12.42
N SER A 242 3.32 -31.86 12.74
CA SER A 242 2.03 -32.54 12.79
C SER A 242 1.46 -32.70 11.39
N GLU A 243 1.08 -33.93 11.01
CA GLU A 243 0.43 -34.23 9.72
C GLU A 243 -0.95 -33.56 9.56
N GLU A 244 -1.51 -33.02 10.64
CA GLU A 244 -2.84 -32.40 10.64
C GLU A 244 -2.83 -30.90 10.29
N THR A 245 -1.68 -30.22 10.34
CA THR A 245 -1.58 -28.79 10.02
C THR A 245 -1.24 -28.59 8.54
N PRO A 246 -2.08 -27.92 7.73
CA PRO A 246 -1.79 -27.72 6.31
C PRO A 246 -0.54 -26.85 6.10
N PRO A 247 0.25 -27.09 5.03
CA PRO A 247 1.44 -26.29 4.74
C PRO A 247 1.06 -24.88 4.25
N TYR A 248 1.93 -23.92 4.54
CA TYR A 248 1.82 -22.57 3.99
C TYR A 248 2.23 -22.54 2.51
N LYS A 249 1.35 -22.06 1.64
CA LYS A 249 1.61 -21.79 0.22
C LYS A 249 2.19 -20.39 -0.01
N ILE A 250 3.50 -20.31 -0.14
CA ILE A 250 4.25 -19.08 -0.32
C ILE A 250 4.60 -18.89 -1.81
N THR A 251 4.09 -17.82 -2.43
CA THR A 251 4.41 -17.51 -3.83
C THR A 251 5.53 -16.48 -3.88
N PHE A 252 6.69 -16.86 -4.40
CA PHE A 252 7.78 -15.93 -4.66
C PHE A 252 7.59 -15.24 -6.01
N ILE A 253 7.49 -13.91 -5.99
CA ILE A 253 7.20 -13.08 -7.17
C ILE A 253 8.48 -12.77 -7.96
N ASP A 254 8.40 -12.85 -9.30
CA ASP A 254 9.45 -12.53 -10.28
C ASP A 254 10.80 -13.24 -10.01
N THR A 255 10.72 -14.54 -9.75
CA THR A 255 11.90 -15.41 -9.57
C THR A 255 12.70 -15.61 -10.86
N ALA A 256 12.13 -15.31 -12.03
CA ALA A 256 12.84 -15.42 -13.31
C ALA A 256 14.04 -14.47 -13.41
N GLY A 257 13.96 -13.27 -12.82
CA GLY A 257 15.09 -12.34 -12.70
C GLY A 257 16.19 -12.84 -11.76
N ILE A 258 15.81 -13.64 -10.76
CA ILE A 258 16.71 -14.29 -9.80
C ILE A 258 17.44 -15.47 -10.47
N ARG A 259 16.72 -16.30 -11.26
CA ARG A 259 17.27 -17.48 -11.95
C ARG A 259 18.14 -17.13 -13.17
N ARG A 260 17.79 -16.09 -13.96
CA ARG A 260 18.58 -15.68 -15.16
C ARG A 260 19.92 -15.02 -14.84
N LYS A 261 20.06 -14.32 -13.71
CA LYS A 261 21.29 -13.59 -13.34
C LYS A 261 22.47 -14.49 -12.91
N ALA A 262 22.28 -15.81 -12.85
CA ALA A 262 23.38 -16.75 -12.67
C ALA A 262 24.29 -16.89 -13.91
N ARG A 263 23.93 -16.32 -15.08
CA ARG A 263 24.67 -16.54 -16.35
C ARG A 263 24.99 -15.31 -17.21
N VAL A 264 24.56 -14.08 -16.90
CA VAL A 264 24.76 -12.94 -17.83
C VAL A 264 25.22 -11.66 -17.12
N GLY A 265 26.28 -11.07 -17.67
CA GLY A 265 26.89 -9.81 -17.25
C GLY A 265 26.01 -8.58 -17.48
N SER A 266 26.28 -7.57 -16.66
CA SER A 266 25.53 -6.33 -16.44
C SER A 266 25.30 -5.47 -17.70
N ARG A 267 24.03 -5.35 -18.11
CA ARG A 267 23.47 -4.16 -18.76
C ARG A 267 21.97 -4.15 -18.46
N LEU A 268 21.43 -3.02 -17.97
CA LEU A 268 20.02 -2.68 -17.64
C LEU A 268 19.75 -2.44 -16.15
N GLU A 269 20.23 -1.30 -15.64
CA GLU A 269 19.93 -0.80 -14.29
C GLU A 269 18.52 -0.19 -14.19
N ARG A 270 18.04 0.52 -15.22
CA ARG A 270 16.72 1.19 -15.20
C ARG A 270 15.54 0.22 -15.22
N GLU A 271 15.61 -0.84 -16.03
CA GLU A 271 14.57 -1.89 -16.03
C GLU A 271 14.49 -2.66 -14.69
N SER A 272 15.61 -2.74 -13.96
CA SER A 272 15.66 -3.44 -12.67
C SER A 272 14.85 -2.72 -11.58
N ILE A 273 14.70 -1.38 -11.65
CA ILE A 273 13.91 -0.61 -10.69
C ILE A 273 12.42 -0.75 -10.97
N HIS A 274 11.97 -0.64 -12.22
CA HIS A 274 10.56 -0.80 -12.58
C HIS A 274 10.03 -2.21 -12.21
N LYS A 275 10.82 -3.25 -12.48
CA LYS A 275 10.49 -4.63 -12.05
C LYS A 275 10.40 -4.77 -10.53
N SER A 276 11.24 -4.04 -9.78
CA SER A 276 11.18 -4.02 -8.32
C SER A 276 9.87 -3.41 -7.81
N ILE A 277 9.35 -2.36 -8.44
CA ILE A 277 8.08 -1.71 -8.05
C ILE A 277 6.89 -2.64 -8.30
N ASP A 278 6.83 -3.31 -9.45
CA ASP A 278 5.77 -4.27 -9.76
C ASP A 278 5.77 -5.45 -8.78
N SER A 279 6.97 -5.99 -8.51
CA SER A 279 7.17 -7.05 -7.51
C SER A 279 6.72 -6.63 -6.11
N VAL A 280 7.04 -5.41 -5.68
CA VAL A 280 6.61 -4.87 -4.38
C VAL A 280 5.08 -4.74 -4.32
N THR A 281 4.45 -4.29 -5.41
CA THR A 281 3.00 -4.10 -5.45
C THR A 281 2.25 -5.43 -5.33
N LYS A 282 2.73 -6.46 -6.03
CA LYS A 282 2.15 -7.81 -6.06
C LYS A 282 2.41 -8.66 -4.80
N SER A 283 3.40 -8.28 -3.98
CA SER A 283 3.80 -9.04 -2.79
C SER A 283 3.12 -8.57 -1.51
N ASP A 284 2.98 -9.44 -0.53
CA ASP A 284 2.51 -9.12 0.81
C ASP A 284 3.67 -8.81 1.76
N ILE A 285 4.76 -9.58 1.62
CA ILE A 285 5.98 -9.46 2.41
C ILE A 285 7.19 -9.26 1.50
N ILE A 286 8.10 -8.37 1.90
CA ILE A 286 9.33 -8.08 1.19
C ILE A 286 10.52 -8.59 1.98
N LEU A 287 11.33 -9.42 1.34
CA LEU A 287 12.67 -9.75 1.81
C LEU A 287 13.64 -8.73 1.20
N PHE A 288 14.04 -7.73 2.00
CA PHE A 288 14.97 -6.70 1.58
C PHE A 288 16.41 -7.15 1.82
N VAL A 289 17.08 -7.60 0.76
CA VAL A 289 18.43 -8.18 0.81
C VAL A 289 19.48 -7.10 0.61
N VAL A 290 20.36 -6.99 1.60
CA VAL A 290 21.48 -6.04 1.65
C VAL A 290 22.79 -6.83 1.79
N ASP A 291 23.85 -6.36 1.14
CA ASP A 291 25.17 -6.98 1.25
C ASP A 291 25.87 -6.53 2.54
N GLY A 292 26.18 -7.47 3.44
CA GLY A 292 26.87 -7.20 4.70
C GLY A 292 28.37 -6.98 4.58
N THR A 293 28.96 -7.16 3.40
CA THR A 293 30.41 -6.97 3.18
C THR A 293 30.79 -5.59 2.68
N THR A 294 29.81 -4.80 2.25
CA THR A 294 30.02 -3.47 1.66
C THR A 294 29.24 -2.41 2.43
N PRO A 295 29.74 -1.16 2.51
CA PRO A 295 28.97 -0.06 3.08
C PRO A 295 27.60 0.12 2.40
N ILE A 296 26.61 0.56 3.18
CA ILE A 296 25.28 0.88 2.67
C ILE A 296 25.41 2.03 1.67
N SER A 297 24.92 1.81 0.45
CA SER A 297 25.06 2.79 -0.62
C SER A 297 23.72 3.41 -1.00
N THR A 298 23.75 4.51 -1.74
CA THR A 298 22.58 5.31 -2.09
C THR A 298 21.44 4.49 -2.70
N GLN A 299 21.75 3.50 -3.53
CA GLN A 299 20.71 2.64 -4.12
C GLN A 299 19.99 1.76 -3.08
N ASP A 300 20.62 1.40 -1.96
CA ASP A 300 19.96 0.62 -0.89
C ASP A 300 18.97 1.53 -0.18
N MET A 301 19.40 2.75 0.13
CA MET A 301 18.57 3.77 0.75
C MET A 301 17.36 4.12 -0.13
N GLN A 302 17.56 4.23 -1.45
CA GLN A 302 16.46 4.45 -2.42
C GLN A 302 15.47 3.28 -2.43
N LEU A 303 15.96 2.04 -2.43
CA LEU A 303 15.11 0.85 -2.36
C LEU A 303 14.37 0.79 -1.02
N GLY A 304 15.03 1.06 0.10
CA GLY A 304 14.39 1.13 1.42
C GLY A 304 13.26 2.16 1.47
N GLY A 305 13.52 3.37 0.97
CA GLY A 305 12.51 4.44 0.91
C GLY A 305 11.31 4.09 0.01
N LEU A 306 11.53 3.27 -1.03
CA LEU A 306 10.43 2.71 -1.82
C LEU A 306 9.56 1.76 -0.99
N LEU A 307 10.13 0.94 -0.11
CA LEU A 307 9.37 -0.03 0.69
C LEU A 307 8.45 0.65 1.72
N GLU A 308 8.88 1.76 2.33
CA GLU A 308 8.06 2.57 3.26
C GLU A 308 6.72 2.96 2.62
N ARG A 309 6.75 3.29 1.32
CA ARG A 309 5.61 3.81 0.57
C ARG A 309 4.49 2.80 0.34
N HIS A 310 4.78 1.49 0.28
CA HIS A 310 3.77 0.49 -0.10
C HIS A 310 3.11 -0.23 1.08
N ALA A 311 3.43 0.15 2.32
CA ALA A 311 2.88 -0.43 3.55
C ALA A 311 2.90 -1.98 3.58
N LYS A 312 3.93 -2.57 2.98
CA LYS A 312 4.17 -4.03 2.97
C LYS A 312 4.93 -4.43 4.22
N SER A 313 4.78 -5.70 4.64
CA SER A 313 5.64 -6.23 5.69
C SER A 313 7.05 -6.38 5.14
N VAL A 314 8.07 -6.14 5.95
CA VAL A 314 9.47 -6.14 5.51
C VAL A 314 10.32 -6.91 6.49
N LEU A 315 11.15 -7.82 5.98
CA LEU A 315 12.27 -8.42 6.70
C LEU A 315 13.56 -7.98 5.99
N VAL A 316 14.49 -7.41 6.73
CA VAL A 316 15.80 -7.02 6.19
C VAL A 316 16.76 -8.19 6.34
N LEU A 317 17.32 -8.67 5.24
CA LEU A 317 18.28 -9.76 5.22
C LEU A 317 19.67 -9.21 4.91
N LEU A 318 20.54 -9.15 5.93
CA LEU A 318 21.94 -8.81 5.73
C LEU A 318 22.68 -10.08 5.30
N ASN A 319 22.91 -10.21 4.00
CA ASN A 319 23.49 -11.39 3.38
C ASN A 319 25.02 -11.33 3.39
N LYS A 320 25.66 -12.48 3.10
CA LYS A 320 27.12 -12.66 3.11
C LYS A 320 27.77 -12.49 4.48
N TRP A 321 27.01 -12.71 5.55
CA TRP A 321 27.50 -12.64 6.93
C TRP A 321 28.62 -13.66 7.23
N ASP A 322 28.75 -14.71 6.41
CA ASP A 322 29.86 -15.65 6.49
C ASP A 322 31.23 -15.00 6.32
N LEU A 323 31.30 -13.87 5.61
CA LEU A 323 32.52 -13.12 5.32
C LEU A 323 32.87 -12.06 6.37
N ALA A 324 32.05 -11.89 7.42
CA ALA A 324 32.38 -10.98 8.51
C ALA A 324 33.60 -11.50 9.29
N GLU A 325 34.60 -10.64 9.47
CA GLU A 325 35.86 -10.95 10.18
C GLU A 325 35.61 -11.25 11.67
N GLU A 326 34.69 -10.51 12.29
CA GLU A 326 34.30 -10.66 13.69
C GLU A 326 32.79 -10.97 13.80
N LYS A 327 32.45 -12.09 14.44
CA LYS A 327 31.07 -12.60 14.54
C LYS A 327 30.50 -12.54 15.97
N GLU A 328 31.17 -11.82 16.86
CA GLU A 328 30.75 -11.59 18.25
C GLU A 328 29.40 -10.86 18.33
N ASP A 329 28.66 -11.07 19.42
CA ASP A 329 27.35 -10.44 19.62
C ASP A 329 27.44 -8.90 19.74
N SER A 330 28.56 -8.38 20.24
CA SER A 330 28.88 -6.96 20.24
C SER A 330 28.85 -6.37 18.83
N LYS A 331 29.55 -7.01 17.88
CA LYS A 331 29.63 -6.58 16.48
C LYS A 331 28.31 -6.72 15.75
N ARG A 332 27.56 -7.79 16.03
CA ARG A 332 26.19 -7.97 15.51
C ARG A 332 25.29 -6.80 15.91
N ASN A 333 25.29 -6.44 17.20
CA ASN A 333 24.48 -5.35 17.72
C ASN A 333 24.89 -3.99 17.13
N GLU A 334 26.18 -3.75 16.96
CA GLU A 334 26.71 -2.55 16.30
C GLU A 334 26.17 -2.42 14.86
N ILE A 335 26.24 -3.50 14.08
CA ILE A 335 25.77 -3.51 12.70
C ILE A 335 24.25 -3.36 12.61
N ILE A 336 23.49 -4.00 13.50
CA ILE A 336 22.04 -3.82 13.57
C ILE A 336 21.69 -2.36 13.90
N ALA A 337 22.41 -1.74 14.84
CA ALA A 337 22.22 -0.34 15.19
C ALA A 337 22.54 0.59 14.01
N MET A 338 23.65 0.34 13.31
CA MET A 338 24.03 1.06 12.09
C MET A 338 22.98 0.92 10.98
N MET A 339 22.49 -0.29 10.72
CA MET A 339 21.41 -0.53 9.75
C MET A 339 20.14 0.25 10.10
N ARG A 340 19.76 0.32 11.38
CA ARG A 340 18.60 1.12 11.82
C ARG A 340 18.79 2.61 11.58
N GLN A 341 20.02 3.13 11.59
CA GLN A 341 20.32 4.52 11.26
C GLN A 341 20.19 4.80 9.75
N TYR A 342 20.59 3.85 8.89
CA TYR A 342 20.42 3.99 7.44
C TYR A 342 18.98 3.79 6.97
N PHE A 343 18.22 2.94 7.65
CA PHE A 343 16.83 2.63 7.32
C PHE A 343 15.85 3.01 8.45
N PRO A 344 15.78 4.28 8.88
CA PRO A 344 14.92 4.69 9.99
C PRO A 344 13.43 4.47 9.68
N HIS A 345 13.07 4.52 8.40
CA HIS A 345 11.74 4.26 7.86
C HIS A 345 11.34 2.78 7.88
N LEU A 346 12.31 1.86 8.05
CA LEU A 346 12.08 0.42 8.22
C LEU A 346 12.39 -0.02 9.65
N SER A 347 12.29 0.86 10.63
CA SER A 347 12.59 0.54 12.05
C SER A 347 11.72 -0.58 12.63
N PHE A 348 10.56 -0.85 12.03
CA PHE A 348 9.66 -1.95 12.34
C PHE A 348 10.11 -3.31 11.78
N ALA A 349 10.99 -3.30 10.78
CA ALA A 349 11.44 -4.49 10.08
C ALA A 349 12.53 -5.20 10.91
N PRO A 350 12.41 -6.52 11.16
CA PRO A 350 13.50 -7.28 11.75
C PRO A 350 14.69 -7.38 10.80
N ILE A 351 15.87 -7.53 11.37
CA ILE A 351 17.13 -7.66 10.62
C ILE A 351 17.71 -9.05 10.90
N LEU A 352 17.80 -9.87 9.87
CA LEU A 352 18.38 -11.21 9.93
C LEU A 352 19.75 -11.22 9.26
N LEU A 353 20.77 -11.70 9.98
CA LEU A 353 22.10 -11.93 9.48
C LEU A 353 22.15 -13.33 8.83
N VAL A 354 22.35 -13.39 7.50
CA VAL A 354 22.23 -14.64 6.74
C VAL A 354 23.41 -14.83 5.78
N SER A 355 23.57 -16.06 5.30
CA SER A 355 24.47 -16.36 4.18
C SER A 355 23.81 -17.31 3.20
N GLY A 356 23.48 -16.81 2.02
CA GLY A 356 23.03 -17.66 0.91
C GLY A 356 24.10 -18.61 0.39
N LYS A 357 25.39 -18.39 0.71
CA LYS A 357 26.49 -19.26 0.30
C LYS A 357 26.64 -20.47 1.22
N THR A 358 26.69 -20.24 2.53
CA THR A 358 26.90 -21.30 3.53
C THR A 358 25.59 -21.90 4.04
N GLY A 359 24.48 -21.17 3.93
CA GLY A 359 23.21 -21.52 4.58
C GLY A 359 23.05 -20.98 6.00
N TYR A 360 24.01 -20.19 6.50
CA TYR A 360 23.94 -19.61 7.84
C TYR A 360 22.60 -18.86 8.03
N SER A 361 21.84 -19.29 9.04
CA SER A 361 20.53 -18.73 9.44
C SER A 361 19.45 -18.64 8.35
N VAL A 362 19.61 -19.31 7.20
CA VAL A 362 18.58 -19.32 6.14
C VAL A 362 17.29 -20.00 6.62
N HIS A 363 17.42 -21.04 7.45
CA HIS A 363 16.29 -21.80 8.04
C HIS A 363 15.35 -20.97 8.91
N LYS A 364 15.78 -19.77 9.32
CA LYS A 364 14.94 -18.85 10.09
C LYS A 364 14.01 -18.05 9.20
N ILE A 365 14.30 -17.90 7.91
CA ILE A 365 13.54 -17.00 7.02
C ILE A 365 12.07 -17.40 6.92
N PHE A 366 11.75 -18.69 6.74
CA PHE A 366 10.35 -19.13 6.63
C PHE A 366 9.54 -18.94 7.93
N PRO A 367 10.03 -19.35 9.12
CA PRO A 367 9.36 -19.02 10.38
C PRO A 367 9.08 -17.54 10.54
N GLU A 368 10.05 -16.69 10.17
CA GLU A 368 9.96 -15.24 10.32
C GLU A 368 8.98 -14.61 9.31
N LEU A 369 8.88 -15.17 8.10
CA LEU A 369 7.86 -14.81 7.10
C LEU A 369 6.46 -15.12 7.63
N ILE A 370 6.27 -16.30 8.23
CA ILE A 370 4.98 -16.72 8.81
C ILE A 370 4.62 -15.82 9.99
N HIS A 371 5.57 -15.54 10.87
CA HIS A 371 5.36 -14.62 12.00
C HIS A 371 4.93 -13.24 11.50
N ALA A 372 5.62 -12.68 10.52
CA ALA A 372 5.24 -11.41 9.92
C ALA A 372 3.86 -11.47 9.20
N TRP A 373 3.51 -12.60 8.57
CA TRP A 373 2.20 -12.81 7.95
C TRP A 373 1.07 -12.83 8.97
N GLN A 374 1.26 -13.56 10.07
CA GLN A 374 0.30 -13.64 11.17
C GLN A 374 0.17 -12.28 11.87
N ALA A 375 1.30 -11.64 12.20
CA ALA A 375 1.36 -10.30 12.79
C ALA A 375 0.60 -9.26 11.94
N ARG A 376 0.70 -9.37 10.62
CA ARG A 376 0.01 -8.48 9.66
C ARG A 376 -1.51 -8.56 9.76
N HIS A 377 -2.04 -9.69 10.24
CA HIS A 377 -3.48 -9.98 10.34
C HIS A 377 -4.03 -9.87 11.77
N ILE A 378 -3.21 -9.48 12.75
CA ILE A 378 -3.65 -9.33 14.14
C ILE A 378 -4.80 -8.31 14.22
N LYS A 379 -5.92 -8.76 14.80
CA LYS A 379 -7.08 -7.94 15.13
C LYS A 379 -7.20 -7.82 16.64
N ILE A 380 -7.11 -6.59 17.14
CA ILE A 380 -7.14 -6.31 18.58
C ILE A 380 -8.58 -6.06 19.02
N PRO A 381 -9.07 -6.74 20.07
CA PRO A 381 -10.37 -6.43 20.67
C PRO A 381 -10.43 -4.97 21.16
N VAL A 382 -11.56 -4.30 20.95
CA VAL A 382 -11.75 -2.88 21.30
C VAL A 382 -11.38 -2.60 22.77
N LYS A 383 -11.83 -3.46 23.69
CA LYS A 383 -11.51 -3.33 25.14
C LYS A 383 -10.01 -3.38 25.42
N ALA A 384 -9.26 -4.24 24.73
CA ALA A 384 -7.82 -4.35 24.90
C ALA A 384 -7.10 -3.08 24.38
N LEU A 385 -7.61 -2.51 23.29
CA LEU A 385 -7.06 -1.30 22.69
C LEU A 385 -7.37 -0.03 23.52
N GLU A 386 -8.54 0.04 24.14
CA GLU A 386 -8.89 1.09 25.12
C GLU A 386 -8.00 1.02 26.37
N ALA A 387 -7.81 -0.19 26.90
CA ALA A 387 -6.90 -0.42 28.03
C ALA A 387 -5.45 -0.04 27.68
N PHE A 388 -4.98 -0.41 26.49
CA PHE A 388 -3.70 0.00 25.93
C PHE A 388 -3.55 1.52 25.91
N LEU A 389 -4.52 2.26 25.34
CA LEU A 389 -4.43 3.71 25.23
C LEU A 389 -4.37 4.38 26.60
N LYS A 390 -5.17 3.89 27.55
CA LYS A 390 -5.16 4.39 28.94
C LYS A 390 -3.80 4.18 29.60
N ALA A 391 -3.20 3.00 29.47
CA ALA A 391 -1.88 2.70 30.03
C ALA A 391 -0.77 3.53 29.34
N ALA A 392 -0.80 3.63 28.02
CA ALA A 392 0.18 4.38 27.23
C ALA A 392 0.16 5.88 27.57
N THR A 393 -1.03 6.47 27.73
CA THR A 393 -1.21 7.89 28.09
C THR A 393 -0.87 8.19 29.54
N ALA A 394 -1.07 7.24 30.47
CA ALA A 394 -0.65 7.36 31.85
C ALA A 394 0.87 7.31 32.01
N THR A 395 1.55 6.47 31.23
CA THR A 395 3.02 6.35 31.24
C THR A 395 3.68 7.58 30.63
N HIS A 396 3.20 8.02 29.47
CA HIS A 396 3.68 9.22 28.79
C HIS A 396 2.50 10.01 28.25
N ALA A 397 2.32 11.22 28.76
CA ALA A 397 1.26 12.12 28.31
C ALA A 397 1.53 12.64 26.88
N PRO A 398 0.49 12.87 26.06
CA PRO A 398 0.62 13.42 24.72
C PRO A 398 1.43 14.72 24.65
N SER A 399 2.56 14.70 23.94
CA SER A 399 3.36 15.90 23.70
C SER A 399 2.61 16.91 22.83
N ARG A 400 2.69 18.19 23.18
CA ARG A 400 2.02 19.28 22.44
C ARG A 400 2.59 19.40 21.01
N GLY A 401 1.70 19.41 20.02
CA GLY A 401 2.03 19.83 18.65
C GLY A 401 1.98 21.36 18.49
N LYS A 402 1.69 21.85 17.27
CA LYS A 402 1.57 23.29 16.92
C LYS A 402 0.34 24.02 17.55
N GLY A 403 -0.22 23.53 18.65
CA GLY A 403 -1.46 24.02 19.27
C GLY A 403 -1.29 24.69 20.65
N THR A 404 -2.20 25.60 20.99
CA THR A 404 -2.22 26.32 22.28
C THR A 404 -2.72 25.48 23.46
N ARG A 405 -3.32 24.31 23.23
CA ARG A 405 -3.88 23.42 24.27
C ARG A 405 -3.22 22.05 24.27
N HIS A 406 -3.15 21.41 25.44
CA HIS A 406 -2.66 20.04 25.57
C HIS A 406 -3.55 19.07 24.76
N PRO A 407 -2.95 18.22 23.91
CA PRO A 407 -3.71 17.21 23.19
C PRO A 407 -4.29 16.19 24.16
N LYS A 408 -5.57 15.85 23.96
CA LYS A 408 -6.24 14.77 24.69
C LYS A 408 -6.67 13.72 23.68
N LEU A 409 -6.18 12.51 23.87
CA LEU A 409 -6.63 11.33 23.13
C LEU A 409 -7.95 10.88 23.74
N MET A 410 -8.96 10.76 22.89
CA MET A 410 -10.34 10.45 23.29
C MET A 410 -10.66 8.97 23.13
N GLY A 411 -9.94 8.28 22.26
CA GLY A 411 -10.12 6.86 22.02
C GLY A 411 -9.22 6.39 20.89
N ILE A 412 -9.22 5.09 20.67
CA ILE A 412 -8.48 4.43 19.59
C ILE A 412 -9.32 3.25 19.10
N ARG A 413 -9.29 2.99 17.80
CA ARG A 413 -9.88 1.78 17.21
C ARG A 413 -9.02 1.25 16.07
N GLN A 414 -9.04 -0.05 15.85
CA GLN A 414 -8.44 -0.65 14.66
C GLN A 414 -9.49 -0.68 13.54
N ILE A 415 -9.15 -0.12 12.38
CA ILE A 415 -10.04 0.02 11.22
C ILE A 415 -9.57 -0.79 10.01
N GLY A 416 -8.34 -1.32 10.04
CA GLY A 416 -7.78 -2.12 8.95
C GLY A 416 -6.85 -3.22 9.46
N ILE A 417 -6.74 -4.26 8.64
CA ILE A 417 -5.77 -5.37 8.75
C ILE A 417 -5.03 -5.49 7.42
N ALA A 418 -3.78 -5.95 7.47
CA ALA A 418 -2.92 -6.17 6.31
C ALA A 418 -2.74 -4.97 5.34
N PRO A 419 -2.28 -3.79 5.82
CA PRO A 419 -1.60 -3.57 7.09
C PRO A 419 -2.55 -3.15 8.23
N PRO A 420 -2.13 -3.27 9.50
CA PRO A 420 -2.88 -2.78 10.64
C PRO A 420 -3.01 -1.25 10.58
N VAL A 421 -4.26 -0.78 10.53
CA VAL A 421 -4.59 0.65 10.52
C VAL A 421 -5.36 0.98 11.79
N PHE A 422 -4.86 1.95 12.55
CA PHE A 422 -5.48 2.47 13.76
C PHE A 422 -5.98 3.88 13.54
N GLU A 423 -7.16 4.18 14.05
CA GLU A 423 -7.70 5.52 14.14
C GLU A 423 -7.66 5.97 15.60
N VAL A 424 -6.97 7.08 15.86
CA VAL A 424 -6.88 7.71 17.17
C VAL A 424 -7.71 8.99 17.15
N PHE A 425 -8.69 9.06 18.04
CA PHE A 425 -9.55 10.23 18.19
C PHE A 425 -8.87 11.26 19.07
N VAL A 426 -8.81 12.50 18.61
CA VAL A 426 -8.23 13.63 19.35
C VAL A 426 -9.27 14.71 19.59
N LYS A 427 -9.18 15.37 20.74
CA LYS A 427 -10.09 16.46 21.11
C LYS A 427 -10.07 17.58 20.05
N TYR A 428 -11.24 18.17 19.78
CA TYR A 428 -11.40 19.29 18.85
C TYR A 428 -10.39 20.42 19.09
N ARG A 429 -9.82 20.97 18.01
CA ARG A 429 -8.77 22.03 18.01
C ARG A 429 -7.47 21.67 18.75
N THR A 430 -7.17 20.38 18.93
CA THR A 430 -5.85 19.92 19.40
C THR A 430 -5.07 19.21 18.29
N SER A 431 -3.77 19.08 18.48
CA SER A 431 -2.87 18.34 17.59
C SER A 431 -1.83 17.58 18.41
N VAL A 432 -1.51 16.37 17.95
CA VAL A 432 -0.54 15.48 18.58
C VAL A 432 0.76 15.57 17.78
N HIS A 433 1.88 15.71 18.46
CA HIS A 433 3.18 15.74 17.79
C HIS A 433 3.55 14.37 17.21
N ARG A 434 4.28 14.32 16.10
CA ARG A 434 4.65 13.05 15.43
C ARG A 434 5.43 12.10 16.34
N SER A 435 6.29 12.62 17.21
CA SER A 435 7.03 11.80 18.18
C SER A 435 6.11 10.97 19.08
N TYR A 436 4.93 11.50 19.43
CA TYR A 436 3.97 10.76 20.25
C TYR A 436 3.25 9.68 19.44
N LEU A 437 3.03 9.90 18.14
CA LEU A 437 2.52 8.85 17.25
C LEU A 437 3.53 7.70 17.13
N ASN A 438 4.81 8.02 16.95
CA ASN A 438 5.88 7.01 16.93
C ASN A 438 5.96 6.24 18.27
N TYR A 439 5.75 6.93 19.40
CA TYR A 439 5.63 6.28 20.71
C TYR A 439 4.46 5.29 20.76
N LEU A 440 3.25 5.71 20.37
CA LEU A 440 2.10 4.80 20.32
C LEU A 440 2.32 3.62 19.38
N GLU A 441 2.95 3.86 18.23
CA GLU A 441 3.30 2.84 17.24
C GLU A 441 4.21 1.76 17.86
N ASN A 442 5.28 2.19 18.54
CA ASN A 442 6.21 1.27 19.20
C ASN A 442 5.54 0.50 20.33
N ARG A 443 4.70 1.15 21.14
CA ARG A 443 3.98 0.47 22.23
C ARG A 443 2.94 -0.52 21.71
N LEU A 444 2.24 -0.19 20.61
CA LEU A 444 1.35 -1.13 19.93
C LEU A 444 2.12 -2.36 19.46
N ARG A 445 3.29 -2.15 18.86
CA ARG A 445 4.16 -3.21 18.37
C ARG A 445 4.65 -4.12 19.50
N GLU A 446 5.12 -3.53 20.60
CA GLU A 446 5.58 -4.27 21.79
C GLU A 446 4.47 -5.10 22.43
N GLN A 447 3.27 -4.52 22.58
CA GLN A 447 2.18 -5.17 23.32
C GLN A 447 1.42 -6.21 22.51
N PHE A 448 1.30 -6.02 21.20
CA PHE A 448 0.47 -6.85 20.34
C PHE A 448 1.24 -7.56 19.22
N ASP A 449 2.57 -7.55 19.29
CA ASP A 449 3.46 -8.33 18.42
C ASP A 449 3.26 -8.07 16.91
N PHE A 450 3.24 -6.78 16.52
CA PHE A 450 3.24 -6.38 15.10
C PHE A 450 4.63 -6.53 14.46
N TYR A 451 5.13 -7.76 14.46
CA TYR A 451 6.45 -8.13 13.97
C TYR A 451 6.61 -7.93 12.46
N GLY A 452 7.63 -7.17 12.03
CA GLY A 452 7.92 -6.93 10.61
C GLY A 452 6.84 -6.18 9.84
N VAL A 453 5.88 -5.57 10.53
CA VAL A 453 4.68 -4.96 9.93
C VAL A 453 4.67 -3.44 10.15
N PRO A 454 4.43 -2.64 9.10
CA PRO A 454 4.19 -1.21 9.25
C PRO A 454 2.81 -0.97 9.88
N ILE A 455 2.77 -0.14 10.92
CA ILE A 455 1.53 0.28 11.57
C ILE A 455 1.15 1.67 11.04
N ILE A 456 -0.09 1.84 10.62
CA ILE A 456 -0.61 3.13 10.16
C ILE A 456 -1.50 3.72 11.25
N ILE A 457 -1.16 4.90 11.76
CA ILE A 457 -2.00 5.64 12.73
C ILE A 457 -2.61 6.86 12.05
N LYS A 458 -3.93 6.89 11.93
CA LYS A 458 -4.73 8.03 11.47
C LYS A 458 -5.23 8.84 12.67
N LEU A 459 -5.21 10.16 12.54
CA LEU A 459 -5.73 11.07 13.56
C LEU A 459 -7.06 11.66 13.12
N THR A 460 -8.11 11.42 13.91
CA THR A 460 -9.43 11.98 13.66
C THR A 460 -9.78 13.00 14.74
N LYS A 461 -10.04 14.25 14.35
CA LYS A 461 -10.50 15.28 15.29
C LYS A 461 -11.98 15.08 15.56
N MET A 462 -12.35 14.98 16.84
CA MET A 462 -13.76 14.93 17.22
C MET A 462 -14.48 16.22 16.79
N LYS A 463 -15.72 16.07 16.32
CA LYS A 463 -16.63 17.20 16.09
C LYS A 463 -16.98 17.86 17.43
N ARG A 464 -17.41 19.12 17.34
CA ARG A 464 -17.68 19.99 18.48
C ARG A 464 -18.78 19.44 19.39
#